data_AF-A0A535L7P7-F1
#
_entry.id   AF-A0A535L7P7-F1
#
_cell.length_a   1.000
_cell.length_b   1.000
_cell.length_c   1.000
_cell.angle_alpha   90.00
_cell.angle_beta   90.00
_cell.angle_gamma   90.00
#
_symmetry.space_group_name_H-M   'P 1'
#
loop_
_entity.id
_entity.type
_entity.pdbx_description
1 polymer ?
#
loop_
_entity_poly.entity_id
_entity_poly.type
_entity_poly.pdbx_seq_one_letter_code
_entity_poly.pdbx_strand_id
1 'polypeptide(L)'
;MRLFRLAIGIVAVCLALGAGFAPVAASSADPLARLGLTSSDFGGPIDNPFFPLTPGTTLYYAGLTGGVPITDTFKVTKDTESRL
;
A
#
# COMPACT_ATOMS: atom_id res chain seq x y z
N MET A 1 58.08 -3.68 -7.27
CA MET A 1 57.51 -4.88 -6.59
C MET A 1 56.86 -4.54 -5.23
N ARG A 2 56.08 -3.46 -5.11
CA ARG A 2 55.32 -3.12 -3.89
C ARG A 2 53.83 -2.83 -4.14
N LEU A 3 53.40 -2.69 -5.40
CA LEU A 3 52.00 -2.44 -5.77
C LEU A 3 51.15 -3.71 -5.98
N PHE A 4 51.76 -4.88 -6.17
CA PHE A 4 51.02 -6.12 -6.47
C PHE A 4 50.50 -6.89 -5.24
N ARG A 5 50.87 -6.48 -4.02
CA ARG A 5 50.41 -7.14 -2.79
C ARG A 5 49.09 -6.59 -2.24
N LEU A 6 48.59 -5.47 -2.77
CA LEU A 6 47.35 -4.84 -2.30
C LEU A 6 46.10 -5.39 -3.02
N ALA A 7 46.24 -5.89 -4.25
CA ALA A 7 45.13 -6.38 -5.06
C ALA A 7 44.58 -7.75 -4.59
N ILE A 8 45.36 -8.53 -3.84
CA ILE A 8 44.95 -9.87 -3.39
C ILE A 8 44.12 -9.80 -2.08
N GLY A 9 44.29 -8.75 -1.28
CA GLY A 9 43.55 -8.58 -0.02
C GLY A 9 42.08 -8.17 -0.20
N ILE A 10 41.72 -7.53 -1.32
CA ILE A 10 40.37 -6.98 -1.54
C ILE A 10 39.42 -8.04 -2.12
N VAL A 11 39.94 -9.02 -2.87
CA VAL A 11 39.09 -10.06 -3.50
C VAL A 11 38.56 -11.07 -2.48
N ALA A 12 39.29 -11.32 -1.39
CA ALA A 12 38.88 -12.29 -0.36
C ALA A 12 37.74 -11.80 0.56
N VAL A 13 37.52 -10.48 0.67
CA VAL A 13 36.48 -9.93 1.55
C VAL A 13 35.10 -9.93 0.88
N CYS A 14 35.03 -9.86 -0.45
CA CYS A 14 33.74 -9.85 -1.15
C CYS A 14 33.09 -11.25 -1.28
N LEU A 15 33.84 -12.34 -1.10
CA LEU A 15 33.31 -13.70 -1.29
C LEU A 15 32.65 -14.31 -0.03
N ALA A 16 32.85 -13.73 1.15
CA ALA A 16 32.40 -14.31 2.43
C ALA A 16 31.06 -13.76 2.96
N LEU A 17 30.44 -12.80 2.28
CA LEU A 17 29.19 -12.14 2.73
C LEU A 17 27.94 -12.60 1.95
N GLY A 18 28.05 -13.59 1.06
CA GLY A 18 26.98 -13.98 0.13
C GLY A 18 25.98 -15.03 0.62
N ALA A 19 26.15 -15.61 1.82
CA ALA A 19 25.31 -16.71 2.30
C ALA A 19 24.49 -16.27 3.52
N GLY A 20 23.27 -15.76 3.31
CA GLY A 20 22.42 -15.45 4.47
C GLY A 20 20.98 -14.99 4.21
N PHE A 21 20.61 -14.65 2.98
CA PHE A 21 19.23 -14.26 2.68
C PHE A 21 18.59 -15.27 1.73
N ALA A 22 18.03 -16.34 2.30
CA ALA A 22 17.00 -17.08 1.60
C ALA A 22 15.75 -16.17 1.57
N PRO A 23 15.22 -15.80 0.39
CA PRO A 23 13.97 -15.07 0.32
C PRO A 23 12.87 -15.98 0.89
N VAL A 24 12.25 -15.57 1.99
CA VAL A 24 11.01 -16.21 2.43
C VAL A 24 9.97 -15.86 1.35
N ALA A 25 9.47 -16.87 0.63
CA ALA A 25 8.40 -16.66 -0.31
C ALA A 25 7.16 -16.26 0.49
N ALA A 26 6.74 -15.00 0.37
CA ALA A 26 5.46 -14.56 0.89
C ALA A 26 4.36 -15.32 0.14
N SER A 27 3.54 -16.08 0.88
CA SER A 27 2.36 -16.71 0.30
C SER A 27 1.34 -15.61 -0.03
N SER A 28 1.07 -15.40 -1.32
CA SER A 28 0.05 -14.47 -1.81
C SER A 28 -1.36 -15.08 -1.76
N ALA A 29 -1.60 -16.02 -0.85
CA ALA A 29 -2.92 -16.62 -0.71
C ALA A 29 -3.92 -15.51 -0.39
N ASP A 30 -4.85 -15.27 -1.32
CA ASP A 30 -5.88 -14.27 -1.19
C ASP A 30 -6.66 -14.55 0.11
N PRO A 31 -6.61 -13.65 1.12
CA PRO A 31 -7.32 -13.85 2.38
C PRO A 31 -8.83 -14.05 2.15
N LEU A 32 -9.37 -13.44 1.10
CA LEU A 32 -10.79 -13.54 0.74
C LEU A 32 -11.14 -14.91 0.17
N ALA A 33 -10.22 -15.55 -0.57
CA ALA A 33 -10.43 -16.87 -1.14
C ALA A 33 -10.63 -17.95 -0.05
N ARG A 34 -10.00 -17.81 1.11
CA ARG A 34 -10.23 -18.71 2.27
C ARG A 34 -11.61 -18.58 2.87
N LEU A 35 -12.22 -17.40 2.75
CA LEU A 35 -13.57 -17.12 3.21
C LEU A 35 -14.61 -17.40 2.12
N GLY A 36 -14.17 -17.77 0.91
CA GLY A 36 -15.05 -17.91 -0.25
C GLY A 36 -15.65 -16.59 -0.72
N LEU A 37 -15.06 -15.45 -0.31
CA LEU A 37 -15.55 -14.12 -0.66
C LEU A 37 -14.92 -13.68 -1.98
N THR A 38 -15.75 -13.06 -2.80
CA THR A 38 -15.43 -12.45 -4.10
C THR A 38 -15.70 -10.96 -4.03
N SER A 39 -15.16 -10.17 -4.96
CA SER A 39 -15.43 -8.73 -5.02
C SER A 39 -16.92 -8.41 -5.14
N SER A 40 -17.72 -9.28 -5.77
CA SER A 40 -19.18 -9.13 -5.86
C SER A 40 -19.91 -9.31 -4.53
N ASP A 41 -19.29 -9.95 -3.54
CA ASP A 41 -19.86 -10.07 -2.19
C ASP A 41 -19.72 -8.77 -1.38
N PHE A 42 -18.92 -7.82 -1.88
CA PHE A 42 -18.75 -6.50 -1.31
C PHE A 42 -19.45 -5.46 -2.19
N GLY A 43 -20.61 -4.98 -1.73
CA GLY A 43 -21.40 -3.98 -2.43
C GLY A 43 -22.81 -3.87 -1.85
N GLY A 44 -23.47 -2.74 -2.09
CA GLY A 44 -24.82 -2.47 -1.59
C GLY A 44 -25.01 -1.00 -1.22
N PRO A 45 -26.25 -0.56 -1.00
CA PRO A 45 -26.52 0.79 -0.51
C PRO A 45 -25.83 1.00 0.84
N ILE A 46 -25.02 2.06 0.96
CA ILE A 46 -24.54 2.53 2.28
C ILE A 46 -25.69 3.35 2.87
N ASP A 47 -26.48 2.72 3.73
CA ASP A 47 -27.73 3.25 4.29
C ASP A 47 -27.54 3.91 5.66
N ASN A 48 -26.33 4.37 5.97
CA ASN A 48 -26.04 5.08 7.21
C ASN A 48 -26.83 6.41 7.29
N PRO A 49 -27.83 6.54 8.18
CA PRO A 49 -28.69 7.72 8.23
C PRO A 49 -27.94 8.99 8.66
N PHE A 50 -26.81 8.84 9.32
CA PHE A 50 -25.97 9.96 9.77
C PHE A 50 -24.96 10.41 8.71
N PHE A 51 -24.81 9.67 7.62
CA PHE A 51 -23.90 9.99 6.53
C PHE A 51 -24.46 9.51 5.19
N PRO A 52 -25.53 10.16 4.68
CA PRO A 52 -26.15 9.75 3.42
C PRO A 52 -25.21 10.00 2.25
N LEU A 53 -24.70 8.90 1.67
CA LEU A 53 -23.83 8.90 0.50
C LEU A 53 -24.66 8.85 -0.79
N THR A 54 -25.51 9.87 -0.99
CA THR A 54 -26.31 9.99 -2.21
C THR A 54 -25.40 10.35 -3.40
N PRO A 55 -25.35 9.53 -4.47
CA PRO A 55 -24.53 9.84 -5.63
C PRO A 55 -24.91 11.19 -6.27
N GLY A 56 -23.91 11.98 -6.63
CA GLY A 56 -24.08 13.35 -7.12
C GLY A 56 -23.96 14.42 -6.03
N THR A 57 -24.00 14.05 -4.74
CA THR A 57 -23.71 14.97 -3.64
C THR A 57 -22.23 15.37 -3.63
N THR A 58 -21.98 16.67 -3.42
CA THR A 58 -20.64 17.20 -3.12
C THR A 58 -20.60 17.66 -1.67
N LEU A 59 -19.63 17.18 -0.90
CA LEU A 59 -19.40 17.52 0.50
C LEU A 59 -18.15 18.39 0.61
N TYR A 60 -18.21 19.43 1.44
CA TYR A 60 -17.09 20.32 1.73
C TYR A 60 -16.76 20.23 3.21
N TYR A 61 -15.52 19.85 3.52
CA TYR A 61 -14.99 19.78 4.87
C TYR A 61 -13.93 20.85 5.05
N ALA A 62 -14.07 21.69 6.07
CA ALA A 62 -13.06 22.63 6.48
C ALA A 62 -12.56 22.26 7.88
N GLY A 63 -11.24 22.35 8.10
CA GLY A 63 -10.63 21.97 9.35
C GLY A 63 -9.24 22.54 9.52
N LEU A 64 -8.53 22.07 10.55
CA LEU A 64 -7.15 22.42 10.81
C LEU A 64 -6.31 21.14 10.87
N THR A 65 -5.16 21.14 10.19
CA THR A 65 -4.13 20.10 10.35
C THR A 65 -2.87 20.77 10.88
N GLY A 66 -2.46 20.43 12.10
CA GLY A 66 -1.33 21.08 12.76
C GLY A 66 -1.52 22.59 12.97
N GLY A 67 -2.77 23.05 13.11
CA GLY A 67 -3.11 24.47 13.22
C GLY A 67 -3.22 25.22 11.90
N VAL A 68 -2.95 24.56 10.76
CA VAL A 68 -3.07 25.14 9.43
C VAL A 68 -4.45 24.83 8.84
N PRO A 69 -5.20 25.83 8.32
CA PRO A 69 -6.47 25.59 7.64
C PRO A 69 -6.34 24.65 6.45
N ILE A 70 -7.24 23.68 6.39
CA ILE A 70 -7.40 22.76 5.27
C ILE A 70 -8.85 22.75 4.80
N THR A 71 -9.06 22.44 3.53
CA THR A 71 -10.38 22.22 2.95
C THR A 71 -10.33 21.01 2.03
N ASP A 72 -11.22 20.05 2.29
CA ASP A 72 -11.40 18.86 1.48
C ASP A 72 -12.76 18.90 0.78
N THR A 73 -12.79 18.50 -0.48
CA THR A 73 -14.04 18.38 -1.26
C THR A 73 -14.21 16.93 -1.70
N PHE A 74 -15.33 16.33 -1.35
CA PHE A 74 -15.66 14.95 -1.71
C PHE A 74 -16.86 14.92 -2.64
N LYS A 75 -16.73 14.23 -3.76
CA LYS A 75 -17.86 13.96 -4.66
C LYS A 75 -18.28 12.51 -4.51
N VAL A 76 -19.54 12.28 -4.16
CA VAL A 76 -20.08 10.94 -4.02
C VAL A 76 -20.45 10.40 -5.40
N THR A 77 -19.87 9.27 -5.78
CA THR A 77 -20.15 8.55 -7.03
C THR A 77 -20.61 7.12 -6.73
N LYS A 78 -21.10 6.41 -7.75
CA LYS A 78 -21.35 4.95 -7.66
C LYS A 78 -20.14 4.12 -8.10
N ASP A 79 -19.06 4.78 -8.52
CA ASP A 79 -17.92 4.13 -9.12
C ASP A 79 -16.99 3.63 -8.02
N THR A 80 -16.51 2.40 -8.16
CA THR A 80 -15.45 1.89 -7.29
C THR A 80 -14.11 2.28 -7.91
N GLU A 81 -13.28 2.98 -7.13
CA GLU A 81 -11.93 3.31 -7.56
C GLU A 81 -11.06 2.05 -7.43
N SER A 82 -10.56 1.55 -8.56
CA SER A 82 -9.63 0.41 -8.56
C SER A 82 -8.22 0.94 -8.37
N ARG A 83 -7.71 0.91 -7.13
CA ARG A 83 -6.30 1.21 -6.85
C ARG A 83 -5.44 0.02 -7.30
N LEU A 84 -4.67 0.20 -8.37
CA LEU A 84 -3.65 -0.73 -8.87
C LEU A 84 -2.40 -0.74 -7.98
#